data_AF-A0A939WIR6-F1
#
_entry.id   AF-A0A939WIR6-F1
#
_cell.length_a   1.000
_cell.length_b   1.000
_cell.length_c   1.000
_cell.angle_alpha   90.00
_cell.angle_beta   90.00
_cell.angle_gamma   90.00
#
_symmetry.space_group_name_H-M   'P 1'
#
loop_
_entity.id
_entity.type
_entity.pdbx_description
1 polymer ?
#
loop_
_entity_poly.entity_id
_entity_poly.type
_entity_poly.pdbx_seq_one_letter_code
_entity_poly.pdbx_strand_id
1 'polypeptide(L)'
;MKTMKDYNGRVVILENGDLAEGTYFVEDWILRYKDGLLNNEKGENGEVLPAVEKTDGTHYEYFENGKLHRENEPAIIDLLDDVEEWWLNGNQVRSPSGRNG
;
A
#
# COMPACT_ATOMS: atom_id res chain seq x y z
N MET A 1 9.06 -1.97 -12.52
CA MET A 1 8.43 -2.04 -11.19
C MET A 1 7.20 -2.97 -11.16
N LYS A 2 7.16 -3.92 -10.22
CA LYS A 2 5.95 -4.72 -9.90
C LYS A 2 5.19 -3.96 -8.83
N THR A 3 3.89 -3.73 -9.02
CA THR A 3 3.02 -3.08 -8.03
C THR A 3 1.78 -3.91 -7.73
N MET A 4 1.08 -3.61 -6.64
CA MET A 4 -0.17 -4.26 -6.21
C MET A 4 -1.40 -3.44 -6.61
N LYS A 5 -1.29 -2.59 -7.63
CA LYS A 5 -2.40 -1.80 -8.21
C LYS A 5 -3.61 -2.67 -8.57
N ASP A 6 -3.39 -3.89 -9.05
CA ASP A 6 -4.44 -4.86 -9.41
C ASP A 6 -5.22 -5.41 -8.19
N TYR A 7 -4.77 -5.14 -6.97
CA TYR A 7 -5.44 -5.50 -5.73
C TYR A 7 -6.38 -4.40 -5.21
N ASN A 8 -6.53 -3.28 -5.95
CA ASN A 8 -7.44 -2.20 -5.59
C ASN A 8 -8.89 -2.71 -5.46
N GLY A 9 -9.40 -2.78 -4.22
CA GLY A 9 -10.71 -3.30 -3.86
C GLY A 9 -10.83 -4.83 -3.86
N ARG A 10 -9.72 -5.56 -4.01
CA ARG A 10 -9.74 -7.03 -4.06
C ARG A 10 -9.73 -7.63 -2.66
N VAL A 11 -10.79 -8.36 -2.33
CA VAL A 11 -10.87 -9.15 -1.09
C VAL A 11 -10.07 -10.45 -1.26
N VAL A 12 -9.24 -10.74 -0.27
CA VAL A 12 -8.46 -11.96 -0.14
C VAL A 12 -9.10 -12.83 0.95
N ILE A 13 -9.42 -14.06 0.55
CA ILE A 13 -9.96 -15.10 1.42
C ILE A 13 -8.91 -16.21 1.50
N LEU A 14 -8.58 -16.64 2.70
CA LEU A 14 -7.62 -17.70 2.99
C LEU A 14 -8.24 -19.07 2.70
N GLU A 15 -7.41 -20.11 2.64
CA GLU A 15 -7.87 -21.48 2.33
C GLU A 15 -8.89 -22.02 3.33
N ASN A 16 -8.82 -21.57 4.58
CA ASN A 16 -9.77 -21.94 5.63
C ASN A 16 -11.12 -21.20 5.52
N GLY A 17 -11.27 -20.30 4.56
CA GLY A 17 -12.49 -19.51 4.32
C GLY A 17 -12.54 -18.18 5.05
N ASP A 18 -11.56 -17.87 5.90
CA ASP A 18 -11.50 -16.60 6.63
C ASP A 18 -10.97 -15.47 5.73
N LEU A 19 -11.34 -14.23 6.03
CA LEU A 19 -10.73 -13.06 5.42
C LEU A 19 -9.26 -12.94 5.86
N ALA A 20 -8.37 -12.55 4.94
CA ALA A 20 -6.99 -12.25 5.31
C ALA A 20 -6.93 -11.10 6.32
N GLU A 21 -6.14 -11.27 7.37
CA GLU A 21 -6.05 -10.34 8.49
C GLU A 21 -4.62 -10.30 9.04
N GLY A 22 -4.10 -9.10 9.28
CA GLY A 22 -2.75 -8.89 9.82
C GLY A 22 -1.64 -8.92 8.75
N THR A 23 -0.42 -9.19 9.21
CA THR A 23 0.80 -9.14 8.38
C THR A 23 1.17 -10.52 7.82
N TYR A 24 1.46 -10.57 6.53
CA TYR A 24 1.90 -11.75 5.79
C TYR A 24 3.24 -11.50 5.12
N PHE A 25 4.14 -12.47 5.20
CA PHE A 25 5.42 -12.46 4.50
C PHE A 25 5.33 -13.39 3.29
N VAL A 26 5.43 -12.82 2.08
CA VAL A 26 5.32 -13.55 0.82
C VAL A 26 6.54 -13.22 -0.02
N GLU A 27 7.45 -14.18 -0.17
CA GLU A 27 8.75 -13.96 -0.81
C GLU A 27 9.51 -12.79 -0.14
N ASP A 28 9.78 -11.72 -0.88
CA ASP A 28 10.42 -10.48 -0.44
C ASP A 28 9.41 -9.37 -0.08
N TRP A 29 8.12 -9.70 0.05
CA TRP A 29 7.05 -8.76 0.34
C TRP A 29 6.48 -8.94 1.74
N ILE A 30 6.18 -7.81 2.38
CA ILE A 30 5.35 -7.68 3.56
C ILE A 30 4.00 -7.15 3.09
N LEU A 31 2.93 -7.89 3.34
CA LEU A 31 1.56 -7.53 2.98
C LEU A 31 0.71 -7.42 4.25
N ARG A 32 -0.02 -6.33 4.40
CA ARG A 32 -0.87 -6.08 5.57
C ARG A 32 -2.33 -6.01 5.12
N TYR A 33 -3.16 -6.83 5.76
CA TYR A 33 -4.58 -6.96 5.46
C TYR A 33 -5.43 -6.59 6.68
N LYS A 34 -6.59 -6.02 6.38
CA LYS A 34 -7.69 -5.82 7.32
C LYS A 34 -9.00 -6.10 6.62
N ASP A 35 -9.86 -6.93 7.20
CA ASP A 35 -11.13 -7.37 6.62
C ASP A 35 -10.94 -7.95 5.19
N GLY A 36 -9.83 -8.67 4.97
CA GLY A 36 -9.48 -9.27 3.68
C GLY A 36 -8.98 -8.29 2.62
N LEU A 37 -8.86 -7.00 2.95
CA LEU A 37 -8.42 -5.95 2.02
C LEU A 37 -7.02 -5.47 2.40
N LEU A 38 -6.18 -5.16 1.41
CA LEU A 38 -4.91 -4.48 1.67
C LEU A 38 -5.20 -3.18 2.43
N ASN A 39 -4.50 -2.98 3.54
CA ASN A 39 -4.74 -1.84 4.41
C ASN A 39 -3.46 -1.46 5.15
N ASN A 40 -3.23 -0.16 5.28
CA ASN A 40 -2.18 0.37 6.11
C ASN A 40 -2.42 -0.06 7.57
N GLU A 41 -1.34 -0.30 8.29
CA GLU A 41 -1.40 -0.65 9.70
C GLU A 41 -0.90 0.53 10.54
N LYS A 42 -1.46 0.72 11.74
CA LYS A 42 -0.98 1.72 12.67
C LYS A 42 0.02 1.07 13.62
N GLY A 43 1.28 1.47 13.56
CA GLY A 43 2.32 1.00 14.47
C GLY A 43 2.11 1.49 15.91
N GLU A 44 2.85 0.91 16.85
CA GLU A 44 2.68 1.14 18.30
C GLU A 44 2.86 2.61 18.71
N ASN A 45 3.73 3.33 18.01
CA ASN A 45 4.01 4.76 18.22
C ASN A 45 3.06 5.69 17.44
N GLY A 46 2.10 5.13 16.69
CA GLY A 46 1.16 5.86 15.86
C GLY A 46 1.63 6.13 14.42
N GLU A 47 2.78 5.60 14.00
CA GLU A 47 3.22 5.63 12.61
C GLU A 47 2.28 4.82 11.71
N VAL A 48 2.19 5.22 10.43
CA VAL A 48 1.42 4.49 9.42
C VAL A 48 2.38 3.59 8.67
N LEU A 49 2.23 2.28 8.88
CA LEU A 49 2.95 1.25 8.14
C LEU A 49 2.25 1.01 6.79
N PRO A 50 3.02 0.88 5.70
CA PRO A 50 2.47 0.66 4.36
C PRO A 50 1.72 -0.68 4.30
N ALA A 51 0.66 -0.76 3.49
CA ALA A 51 -0.04 -2.02 3.26
C ALA A 51 0.83 -3.03 2.50
N VAL A 52 1.76 -2.55 1.66
CA VAL A 52 2.69 -3.36 0.88
C VAL A 52 4.07 -2.77 1.02
N GLU A 53 5.06 -3.60 1.33
CA GLU A 53 6.45 -3.17 1.50
C GLU A 53 7.39 -4.27 1.04
N LYS A 54 8.45 -3.91 0.33
CA LYS A 54 9.57 -4.82 0.12
C LYS A 54 10.43 -4.90 1.38
N THR A 55 10.90 -6.10 1.70
CA THR A 55 11.77 -6.34 2.88
C THR A 55 13.12 -5.63 2.80
N ASP A 56 13.57 -5.21 1.61
CA ASP A 56 14.77 -4.41 1.42
C ASP A 56 14.54 -2.88 1.60
N GLY A 57 13.30 -2.45 1.83
CA GLY A 57 12.94 -1.05 2.02
C GLY A 57 12.99 -0.21 0.74
N THR A 58 12.97 -0.83 -0.45
CA THR A 58 13.04 -0.10 -1.72
C THR A 58 11.69 0.27 -2.30
N HIS A 59 10.61 -0.37 -1.85
CA HIS A 59 9.28 -0.21 -2.42
C HIS A 59 8.20 -0.21 -1.35
N TYR A 60 7.27 0.74 -1.45
CA TYR A 60 6.18 0.94 -0.51
C TYR A 60 4.88 1.29 -1.24
N GLU A 61 3.77 0.65 -0.87
CA GLU A 61 2.43 1.03 -1.30
C GLU A 61 1.47 1.18 -0.11
N TYR A 62 0.70 2.26 -0.14
CA TYR A 62 -0.24 2.63 0.91
C TYR A 62 -1.67 2.45 0.45
N PHE A 63 -2.44 1.68 1.22
CA PHE A 63 -3.84 1.37 0.95
C PHE A 63 -4.71 1.68 2.15
N GLU A 64 -5.92 2.17 1.91
CA GLU A 64 -6.97 2.29 2.92
C GLU A 64 -8.23 1.59 2.43
N ASN A 65 -8.73 0.65 3.22
CA ASN A 65 -9.91 -0.16 2.89
C ASN A 65 -9.82 -0.78 1.49
N GLY A 66 -8.66 -1.38 1.18
CA GLY A 66 -8.39 -2.03 -0.09
C GLY A 66 -8.07 -1.09 -1.24
N LYS A 67 -8.06 0.23 -1.04
CA LYS A 67 -7.82 1.19 -2.12
C LYS A 67 -6.52 1.93 -1.92
N LEU A 68 -5.74 2.09 -3.00
CA LEU A 68 -4.55 2.94 -2.99
C LEU A 68 -4.93 4.34 -2.48
N HIS A 69 -4.29 4.74 -1.40
CA HIS A 69 -4.64 5.97 -0.68
C HIS A 69 -3.47 6.42 0.20
N ARG A 70 -3.09 7.69 0.06
CA ARG A 70 -2.32 8.41 1.09
C ARG A 70 -2.58 9.91 0.96
N GLU A 71 -2.97 10.54 2.06
CA GLU A 71 -3.12 11.99 2.08
C GLU A 71 -1.75 12.68 2.17
N ASN A 72 -1.54 13.72 1.38
CA ASN A 72 -0.36 14.62 1.41
C ASN A 72 0.98 14.02 0.99
N GLU A 73 1.11 12.70 0.91
CA GLU A 73 2.34 11.98 0.54
C GLU A 73 2.06 10.98 -0.61
N PRO A 74 3.10 10.49 -1.31
CA PRO A 74 2.91 9.49 -2.35
C PRO A 74 2.36 8.18 -1.77
N ALA A 75 1.35 7.63 -2.44
CA ALA A 75 0.78 6.34 -2.10
C ALA A 75 1.61 5.17 -2.65
N ILE A 76 2.45 5.41 -3.66
CA ILE A 76 3.45 4.45 -4.14
C ILE A 76 4.80 5.17 -4.16
N ILE A 77 5.82 4.53 -3.60
CA ILE A 77 7.21 5.00 -3.58
C ILE A 77 8.10 3.85 -4.02
N ASP A 78 8.93 4.08 -5.04
CA ASP A 78 9.99 3.16 -5.45
C ASP A 78 11.32 3.91 -5.56
N LEU A 79 12.26 3.50 -4.72
CA LEU A 79 13.55 4.17 -4.57
C LEU A 79 14.56 3.72 -5.63
N LEU A 80 14.32 2.61 -6.33
CA LEU A 80 15.24 2.12 -7.37
C LEU A 80 15.00 2.84 -8.69
N ASP A 81 13.72 3.08 -9.01
CA ASP A 81 13.30 3.75 -10.24
C ASP A 81 13.06 5.27 -10.05
N ASP A 82 13.22 5.81 -8.84
CA ASP A 82 12.92 7.20 -8.46
C ASP A 82 11.47 7.61 -8.81
N VAL A 83 10.53 6.72 -8.46
CA VAL A 83 9.11 6.87 -8.78
C VAL A 83 8.30 7.18 -7.54
N GLU A 84 7.49 8.23 -7.64
CA GLU A 84 6.45 8.56 -6.67
C GLU A 84 5.11 8.70 -7.39
N GLU A 85 4.07 8.06 -6.86
CA GLU A 85 2.70 8.21 -7.37
C GLU A 85 1.71 8.56 -6.26
N TRP A 86 0.81 9.51 -6.55
CA TRP A 86 -0.22 9.95 -5.63
C TRP A 86 -1.56 9.34 -5.98
N TRP A 87 -2.25 8.81 -4.97
CA TRP A 87 -3.53 8.16 -5.12
C TRP A 87 -4.45 8.52 -3.97
N LEU A 88 -5.71 8.82 -4.27
CA LEU A 88 -6.75 9.10 -3.30
C LEU A 88 -7.98 8.24 -3.60
N ASN A 89 -8.33 7.38 -2.64
CA ASN A 89 -9.48 6.47 -2.73
C ASN A 89 -9.50 5.63 -4.02
N GLY A 90 -8.32 5.13 -4.42
CA GLY A 90 -8.14 4.31 -5.60
C GLY A 90 -8.07 5.08 -6.92
N ASN A 91 -8.08 6.42 -6.90
CA ASN A 91 -7.94 7.26 -8.08
C ASN A 91 -6.57 7.95 -8.08
N GLN A 92 -5.86 7.87 -9.20
CA GLN A 92 -4.58 8.54 -9.36
C GLN A 92 -4.80 10.06 -9.42
N VAL A 93 -4.00 10.81 -8.67
CA VAL A 93 -4.02 12.28 -8.64
C VAL A 93 -2.61 12.83 -8.89
N ARG A 94 -2.51 14.14 -9.14
CA ARG A 94 -1.21 14.81 -9.20
C ARG A 94 -0.70 15.08 -7.78
N SER A 95 0.62 15.27 -7.65
CA SER A 95 1.21 15.69 -6.39
C SER A 95 0.53 16.97 -5.86
N PRO A 96 0.14 17.03 -4.58
CA PRO A 96 -0.54 18.20 -4.00
C PRO A 96 0.31 19.49 -4.06
N SER A 97 1.63 19.35 -4.15
CA SER A 97 2.58 20.46 -4.03
C SER A 97 2.83 21.23 -5.32
N GLY A 98 2.40 20.73 -6.49
CA GLY A 98 2.35 21.50 -7.75
C GLY A 98 3.42 22.57 -7.94
N ARG A 99 4.69 22.30 -7.64
CA ARG A 99 5.78 23.11 -8.18
C ARG A 99 5.98 22.61 -9.59
N ASN A 100 5.27 23.27 -10.51
CA ASN A 100 5.76 23.40 -11.87
C ASN A 100 7.26 23.75 -11.77
N GLY A 101 8.11 22.93 -12.40
CA GLY A 101 9.47 23.37 -12.72
C GLY A 101 9.45 24.63 -13.57
#